data_AF-A0A7Y5MSH4-F1
#
_entry.id   AF-A0A7Y5MSH4-F1
#
_cell.length_a   1.000
_cell.length_b   1.000
_cell.length_c   1.000
_cell.angle_alpha   90.00
_cell.angle_beta   90.00
_cell.angle_gamma   90.00
#
_symmetry.space_group_name_H-M   'P 1'
#
loop_
_entity.id
_entity.type
_entity.pdbx_description
1 polymer ?
#
loop_
_entity_poly.entity_id
_entity_poly.type
_entity_poly.pdbx_seq_one_letter_code
_entity_poly.pdbx_strand_id
1 'polypeptide(L)'
;MKQLEDQRNVSIESRSSILGGSKVEATIQSHIDNAHIILVLCSAEYLVERKAELDHIEKSDSYRFNKVIPIPLKPCLWRNTFLGDLMPLPRDSSYPQSAFDNSGFYNEIASGVDEILERSTISQYRREAVQRVRASSLILEPSQESCDGNEALSTEGLKSDERHFHVEGDSMNDLYEDRDIVKGKLIDLKEFIFKPDQVFVIRTRTQGYLIKYIYKIGEDEIFLASANPLHPTFALSKDDVIGIWLVIDPHIKYKSLQPTR
;
A
#
# COMPACT_ATOMS: atom_id res chain seq x y z
N MET A 1 3.53 2.36 23.22
CA MET A 1 2.50 3.05 22.42
C MET A 1 2.70 4.56 22.39
N LYS A 2 2.79 5.28 23.52
CA LYS A 2 3.07 6.74 23.52
C LYS A 2 4.29 7.16 22.69
N GLN A 3 5.36 6.35 22.73
CA GLN A 3 6.54 6.54 21.90
C GLN A 3 6.25 6.55 20.38
N LEU A 4 5.26 5.77 19.91
CA LEU A 4 4.88 5.74 18.48
C LEU A 4 4.12 7.02 18.09
N GLU A 5 3.30 7.57 18.99
CA GLU A 5 2.61 8.85 18.75
C GLU A 5 3.61 9.99 18.59
N ASP A 6 4.57 10.08 19.51
CA ASP A 6 5.58 11.13 19.54
C ASP A 6 6.53 11.09 18.32
N GLN A 7 6.76 9.90 17.74
CA GLN A 7 7.77 9.71 16.69
C GLN A 7 7.23 9.69 15.27
N ARG A 8 5.98 9.26 15.04
CA ARG A 8 5.48 8.95 13.68
C ARG A 8 4.19 9.68 13.28
N ASN A 9 3.77 10.71 14.02
CA ASN A 9 2.52 11.44 13.77
C ASN A 9 1.31 10.48 13.68
N VAL A 10 1.27 9.52 14.60
CA VAL A 10 0.19 8.53 14.72
C VAL A 10 -0.76 8.99 15.82
N SER A 11 -2.06 9.02 15.54
CA SER A 11 -3.10 9.22 16.55
C SER A 11 -3.60 7.88 17.07
N ILE A 12 -3.58 7.67 18.38
CA ILE A 12 -4.15 6.47 19.00
C ILE A 12 -5.49 6.82 19.62
N GLU A 13 -6.52 6.10 19.19
CA GLU A 13 -7.86 6.23 19.75
C GLU A 13 -8.20 5.03 20.65
N SER A 14 -8.91 5.30 21.74
CA SER A 14 -9.34 4.28 22.70
C SER A 14 -10.66 4.68 23.35
N ARG A 15 -11.35 3.75 24.01
CA ARG A 15 -12.57 4.11 24.76
C ARG A 15 -12.30 5.16 25.84
N SER A 16 -11.10 5.16 26.42
CA SER A 16 -10.65 6.14 27.40
C SER A 16 -10.39 7.55 26.83
N SER A 17 -10.23 7.71 25.51
CA SER A 17 -10.10 9.04 24.88
C SER A 17 -11.45 9.70 24.62
N ILE A 18 -12.57 8.99 24.81
CA ILE A 18 -13.91 9.52 24.54
C ILE A 18 -14.32 10.52 25.64
N LEU A 19 -14.55 11.77 25.23
CA LEU A 19 -14.98 12.84 26.11
C LEU A 19 -16.37 12.59 26.73
N GLY A 20 -16.55 13.05 27.97
CA GLY A 20 -17.86 13.06 28.63
C GLY A 20 -18.89 13.85 27.84
N GLY A 21 -20.08 13.27 27.64
CA GLY A 21 -21.17 13.86 26.84
C GLY A 21 -21.26 13.33 25.40
N SER A 22 -20.28 12.55 24.94
CA SER A 22 -20.29 11.89 23.63
C SER A 22 -21.22 10.68 23.60
N LYS A 23 -21.76 10.36 22.41
CA LYS A 23 -22.46 9.09 22.16
C LYS A 23 -21.44 7.96 21.99
N VAL A 24 -21.04 7.36 23.12
CA VAL A 24 -19.92 6.39 23.22
C VAL A 24 -19.90 5.37 22.08
N GLU A 25 -20.99 4.64 21.84
CA GLU A 25 -21.03 3.59 20.81
C GLU A 25 -20.86 4.15 19.39
N ALA A 26 -21.47 5.29 19.07
CA ALA A 26 -21.31 5.93 17.77
C ALA A 26 -19.87 6.46 17.58
N THR A 27 -19.23 6.93 18.65
CA THR A 27 -17.83 7.37 18.62
C THR A 27 -16.88 6.19 18.40
N ILE A 28 -17.09 5.06 19.10
CA ILE A 28 -16.29 3.84 18.91
C ILE A 28 -16.42 3.34 17.48
N GLN A 29 -17.64 3.26 16.98
CA GLN A 29 -17.93 2.86 15.60
C GLN A 29 -17.17 3.74 14.60
N SER A 30 -17.24 5.06 14.78
CA SER A 30 -16.50 6.02 13.96
C SER A 30 -14.99 5.82 14.07
N HIS A 31 -14.46 5.48 15.23
CA HIS A 31 -13.03 5.17 15.38
C HIS A 31 -12.65 3.90 14.63
N ILE A 32 -13.47 2.84 14.72
CA ILE A 32 -13.25 1.58 13.99
C ILE A 32 -13.28 1.82 12.47
N ASP A 33 -14.26 2.56 11.98
CA ASP A 33 -14.45 2.82 10.55
C ASP A 33 -13.28 3.60 9.92
N ASN A 34 -12.67 4.51 10.69
CA ASN A 34 -11.60 5.39 10.21
C ASN A 34 -10.18 4.89 10.55
N ALA A 35 -10.05 3.80 11.33
CA ALA A 35 -8.75 3.32 11.78
C ALA A 35 -7.98 2.59 10.68
N HIS A 36 -6.75 3.01 10.40
CA HIS A 36 -5.86 2.29 9.48
C HIS A 36 -5.41 0.93 10.04
N ILE A 37 -5.23 0.86 11.35
CA ILE A 37 -4.82 -0.33 12.10
C ILE A 37 -5.73 -0.45 13.32
N ILE A 38 -6.30 -1.63 13.53
CA ILE A 38 -7.17 -1.95 14.67
C ILE A 38 -6.47 -3.01 15.50
N LEU A 39 -6.09 -2.65 16.73
CA LEU A 39 -5.50 -3.58 17.69
C LEU A 39 -6.59 -4.18 18.58
N VAL A 40 -6.80 -5.48 18.50
CA VAL A 40 -7.86 -6.18 19.23
C VAL A 40 -7.27 -6.88 20.45
N LEU A 41 -7.47 -6.30 21.63
CA LEU A 41 -6.94 -6.80 22.90
C LEU A 41 -7.74 -8.02 23.40
N CYS A 42 -7.31 -9.21 23.00
CA CYS A 42 -8.04 -10.46 23.18
C CYS A 42 -7.96 -10.96 24.62
N SER A 43 -9.11 -11.01 25.28
CA SER A 43 -9.36 -11.67 26.57
C SER A 43 -10.78 -12.24 26.57
N ALA A 44 -11.06 -13.20 27.47
CA ALA A 44 -12.41 -13.79 27.54
C ALA A 44 -13.48 -12.72 27.82
N GLU A 45 -13.18 -11.76 28.69
CA GLU A 45 -14.05 -10.65 29.04
C GLU A 45 -14.27 -9.73 27.83
N TYR A 46 -13.20 -9.38 27.10
CA TYR A 46 -13.30 -8.55 25.89
C TYR A 46 -14.16 -9.21 24.81
N LEU A 47 -13.94 -10.51 24.51
CA LEU A 47 -14.68 -11.21 23.46
C LEU A 47 -16.20 -11.27 23.73
N VAL A 48 -16.59 -11.32 25.00
CA VAL A 48 -18.00 -11.35 25.41
C VAL A 48 -18.59 -9.93 25.42
N GLU A 49 -17.95 -8.99 26.12
CA GLU A 49 -18.47 -7.63 26.30
C GLU A 49 -18.46 -6.80 25.01
N ARG A 50 -17.53 -7.10 24.09
CA ARG A 50 -17.30 -6.32 22.87
C ARG A 50 -17.77 -7.05 21.62
N LYS A 51 -18.71 -7.99 21.76
CA LYS A 51 -19.25 -8.75 20.63
C LYS A 51 -19.79 -7.84 19.50
N ALA A 52 -20.50 -6.76 19.85
CA ALA A 52 -21.02 -5.83 18.84
C ALA A 52 -19.90 -5.09 18.07
N GLU A 53 -18.83 -4.69 18.76
CA GLU A 53 -17.65 -4.07 18.14
C GLU A 53 -16.92 -5.07 17.24
N LEU A 54 -16.77 -6.33 17.68
CA LEU A 54 -16.16 -7.41 16.90
C LEU A 54 -16.98 -7.78 15.67
N ASP A 55 -18.30 -7.93 15.82
CA ASP A 55 -19.21 -8.20 14.70
C ASP A 55 -19.18 -7.03 13.69
N HIS A 56 -18.96 -5.79 14.16
CA HIS A 56 -18.77 -4.63 13.29
C HIS A 56 -17.42 -4.67 12.57
N ILE A 57 -16.33 -4.95 13.29
CA ILE A 57 -15.00 -5.12 12.70
C ILE A 57 -15.05 -6.18 11.60
N GLU A 58 -15.61 -7.37 11.87
CA GLU A 58 -15.75 -8.46 10.90
C GLU A 58 -16.52 -8.03 9.63
N LYS A 59 -17.65 -7.34 9.82
CA LYS A 59 -18.44 -6.82 8.69
C LYS A 59 -17.70 -5.72 7.92
N SER A 60 -16.94 -4.87 8.60
CA SER A 60 -16.12 -3.82 7.97
C SER A 60 -14.91 -4.40 7.22
N ASP A 61 -14.31 -5.47 7.75
CA ASP A 61 -13.13 -6.15 7.22
C ASP A 61 -13.44 -6.86 5.89
N SER A 62 -14.68 -7.38 5.76
CA SER A 62 -15.17 -7.95 4.50
C SER A 62 -15.24 -6.95 3.33
N TYR A 63 -15.07 -5.63 3.60
CA TYR A 63 -15.24 -4.60 2.59
C TYR A 63 -14.13 -3.57 2.37
N ARG A 64 -13.10 -3.33 3.22
CA ARG A 64 -11.90 -2.51 2.86
C ARG A 64 -10.90 -2.16 3.98
N PHE A 65 -9.63 -2.07 3.57
CA PHE A 65 -8.56 -1.12 3.97
C PHE A 65 -7.96 -1.12 5.38
N ASN A 66 -8.63 -1.64 6.40
CA ASN A 66 -8.16 -1.58 7.79
C ASN A 66 -7.37 -2.85 8.14
N LYS A 67 -6.24 -2.73 8.83
CA LYS A 67 -5.47 -3.89 9.29
C LYS A 67 -5.90 -4.28 10.70
N VAL A 68 -6.62 -5.38 10.83
CA VAL A 68 -7.03 -5.94 12.13
C VAL A 68 -5.93 -6.85 12.66
N ILE A 69 -5.50 -6.64 13.91
CA ILE A 69 -4.41 -7.40 14.53
C ILE A 69 -4.86 -7.89 15.91
N PRO A 70 -5.03 -9.21 16.08
CA PRO A 70 -5.31 -9.78 17.40
C PRO A 70 -4.09 -9.66 18.34
N ILE A 71 -4.32 -9.25 19.59
CA ILE A 71 -3.31 -9.20 20.65
C ILE A 71 -3.80 -10.01 21.86
N PRO A 72 -3.39 -11.28 22.02
CA PRO A 72 -3.74 -12.09 23.18
C PRO A 72 -3.18 -11.50 24.48
N LEU A 73 -4.06 -11.07 25.38
CA LEU A 73 -3.68 -10.60 26.73
C LEU A 73 -3.84 -11.68 27.80
N LYS A 74 -4.67 -12.70 27.54
CA LYS A 74 -4.92 -13.83 28.42
C LYS A 74 -5.27 -15.08 27.59
N PRO A 75 -5.11 -16.31 28.15
CA PRO A 75 -5.68 -17.51 27.56
C PRO A 75 -7.19 -17.33 27.29
N CYS A 76 -7.61 -17.43 26.03
CA CYS A 76 -9.01 -17.37 25.62
C CYS A 76 -9.21 -18.01 24.24
N LEU A 77 -10.47 -18.29 23.89
CA LEU A 77 -10.86 -18.94 22.63
C LEU A 77 -11.00 -17.96 21.46
N TRP A 78 -10.15 -16.95 21.37
CA TRP A 78 -10.19 -15.95 20.28
C TRP A 78 -10.00 -16.58 18.90
N ARG A 79 -9.28 -17.71 18.82
CA ARG A 79 -9.11 -18.48 17.58
C ARG A 79 -10.40 -19.11 17.05
N ASN A 80 -11.46 -19.16 17.86
CA ASN A 80 -12.77 -19.66 17.43
C ASN A 80 -13.69 -18.55 16.90
N THR A 81 -13.18 -17.32 16.76
CA THR A 81 -13.87 -16.20 16.11
C THR A 81 -13.20 -15.89 14.77
N PHE A 82 -13.70 -14.90 14.01
CA PHE A 82 -13.07 -14.44 12.76
C PHE A 82 -11.60 -14.01 12.94
N LEU A 83 -11.21 -13.65 14.18
CA LEU A 83 -9.83 -13.29 14.50
C LEU A 83 -8.87 -14.48 14.34
N GLY A 84 -9.36 -15.71 14.42
CA GLY A 84 -8.54 -16.93 14.31
C GLY A 84 -7.82 -17.11 12.98
N ASP A 85 -8.34 -16.49 11.92
CA ASP A 85 -7.76 -16.48 10.58
C ASP A 85 -6.68 -15.40 10.41
N LEU A 86 -6.53 -14.50 11.40
CA LEU A 86 -5.59 -13.39 11.38
C LEU A 86 -4.29 -13.73 12.12
N MET A 87 -3.17 -13.18 11.63
CA MET A 87 -1.87 -13.31 12.32
C MET A 87 -1.84 -12.38 13.55
N PRO A 88 -1.65 -12.91 14.78
CA PRO A 88 -1.62 -12.09 15.99
C PRO A 88 -0.27 -11.38 16.19
N LEU A 89 -0.26 -10.45 17.15
CA LEU A 89 0.94 -9.95 17.81
C LEU A 89 0.86 -10.23 19.32
N PRO A 90 1.92 -10.76 19.95
CA PRO A 90 3.11 -11.41 19.37
C PRO A 90 2.80 -12.50 18.35
N ARG A 91 3.73 -12.74 17.40
CA ARG A 91 3.48 -13.69 16.28
C ARG A 91 3.34 -15.13 16.76
N ASP A 92 4.00 -15.46 17.86
CA ASP A 92 3.89 -16.76 18.53
C ASP A 92 2.58 -16.92 19.32
N SER A 93 1.71 -15.89 19.33
CA SER A 93 0.46 -15.85 20.10
C SER A 93 0.66 -15.95 21.61
N SER A 94 1.85 -15.64 22.10
CA SER A 94 2.11 -15.54 23.53
C SER A 94 1.26 -14.42 24.15
N TYR A 95 1.10 -14.51 25.46
CA TYR A 95 0.41 -13.52 26.28
C TYR A 95 1.29 -13.21 27.51
N PRO A 96 1.07 -12.06 28.17
CA PRO A 96 1.84 -11.66 29.34
C PRO A 96 1.80 -12.73 30.44
N GLN A 97 2.95 -13.14 30.96
CA GLN A 97 3.05 -14.22 31.96
C GLN A 97 2.87 -13.72 33.40
N SER A 98 3.13 -12.44 33.67
CA SER A 98 3.02 -11.86 35.01
C SER A 98 2.52 -10.42 34.94
N ALA A 99 2.23 -9.78 36.07
CA ALA A 99 1.91 -8.34 36.08
C ALA A 99 3.17 -7.44 36.15
N PHE A 100 4.34 -8.01 36.48
CA PHE A 100 5.50 -7.25 36.93
C PHE A 100 6.61 -7.11 35.86
N ASP A 101 6.77 -8.08 34.97
CA ASP A 101 7.70 -7.98 33.85
C ASP A 101 7.10 -8.53 32.56
N ASN A 102 6.61 -7.61 31.73
CA ASN A 102 6.10 -7.87 30.39
C ASN A 102 6.74 -6.96 29.35
N SER A 103 7.92 -6.41 29.68
CA SER A 103 8.62 -5.46 28.83
C SER A 103 8.88 -6.05 27.43
N GLY A 104 9.33 -7.30 27.38
CA GLY A 104 9.53 -8.05 26.13
C GLY A 104 8.24 -8.19 25.30
N PHE A 105 7.13 -8.54 25.93
CA PHE A 105 5.82 -8.68 25.27
C PHE A 105 5.38 -7.37 24.61
N TYR A 106 5.44 -6.25 25.35
CA TYR A 106 5.05 -4.96 24.80
C TYR A 106 6.02 -4.44 23.74
N ASN A 107 7.32 -4.74 23.87
CA ASN A 107 8.31 -4.40 22.85
C ASN A 107 8.05 -5.15 21.55
N GLU A 108 7.73 -6.44 21.60
CA GLU A 108 7.40 -7.20 20.39
C GLU A 108 6.15 -6.66 19.69
N ILE A 109 5.11 -6.31 20.46
CA ILE A 109 3.93 -5.65 19.90
C ILE A 109 4.31 -4.31 19.26
N ALA A 110 5.09 -3.48 19.96
CA ALA A 110 5.48 -2.16 19.44
C ALA A 110 6.30 -2.28 18.15
N SER A 111 7.27 -3.20 18.10
CA SER A 111 8.05 -3.49 16.90
C SER A 111 7.19 -4.04 15.77
N GLY A 112 6.25 -4.93 16.06
CA GLY A 112 5.32 -5.46 15.06
C GLY A 112 4.40 -4.38 14.49
N VAL A 113 3.90 -3.48 15.34
CA VAL A 113 3.09 -2.33 14.91
C VAL A 113 3.93 -1.37 14.07
N ASP A 114 5.18 -1.08 14.45
CA ASP A 114 6.07 -0.20 13.69
C ASP A 114 6.36 -0.75 12.28
N GLU A 115 6.65 -2.05 12.17
CA GLU A 115 6.82 -2.72 10.87
C GLU A 115 5.55 -2.58 9.99
N ILE A 116 4.37 -2.70 10.60
CA ILE A 116 3.10 -2.56 9.89
C ILE A 116 2.87 -1.11 9.47
N LEU A 117 3.23 -0.13 10.30
CA LEU A 117 3.14 1.29 9.97
C LEU A 117 4.07 1.64 8.81
N GLU A 118 5.31 1.15 8.80
CA GLU A 118 6.26 1.37 7.70
C GLU A 118 5.68 0.88 6.36
N ARG A 119 5.16 -0.35 6.33
CA ARG A 119 4.53 -0.92 5.14
C ARG A 119 3.23 -0.19 4.75
N SER A 120 2.48 0.29 5.73
CA SER A 120 1.16 0.92 5.49
C SER A 120 1.30 2.39 5.06
N THR A 121 2.33 3.09 5.49
CA THR A 121 2.65 4.46 5.06
C THR A 121 2.91 4.48 3.55
N ILE A 122 3.72 3.54 3.07
CA ILE A 122 3.96 3.30 1.63
C ILE A 122 2.63 3.03 0.90
N SER A 123 1.73 2.25 1.51
CA SER A 123 0.42 1.90 0.93
C SER A 123 -0.61 3.04 0.98
N GLN A 124 -0.52 3.96 1.94
CA GLN A 124 -1.44 5.08 2.13
C GLN A 124 -1.07 6.24 1.20
N TYR A 125 0.23 6.53 1.02
CA TYR A 125 0.70 7.42 -0.05
C TYR A 125 0.22 6.96 -1.43
N ARG A 126 0.30 5.65 -1.71
CA ARG A 126 -0.25 5.05 -2.94
C ARG A 126 -1.76 5.26 -3.08
N ARG A 127 -2.53 5.22 -1.99
CA ARG A 127 -4.00 5.37 -2.00
C ARG A 127 -4.46 6.81 -2.13
N GLU A 128 -3.84 7.75 -1.43
CA GLU A 128 -4.13 9.18 -1.57
C GLU A 128 -3.76 9.69 -2.96
N ALA A 129 -2.63 9.22 -3.49
CA ALA A 129 -2.21 9.48 -4.86
C ALA A 129 -3.15 8.88 -5.92
N VAL A 130 -4.08 7.97 -5.56
CA VAL A 130 -5.15 7.43 -6.44
C VAL A 130 -6.51 8.12 -6.20
N GLN A 131 -6.78 8.61 -4.99
CA GLN A 131 -8.02 9.33 -4.68
C GLN A 131 -8.01 10.80 -5.15
N ARG A 132 -6.89 11.51 -4.98
CA ARG A 132 -6.73 12.90 -5.47
C ARG A 132 -6.95 13.00 -6.97
N VAL A 133 -6.61 11.92 -7.67
CA VAL A 133 -6.81 11.72 -9.11
C VAL A 133 -8.26 11.70 -9.52
N ARG A 134 -9.07 10.91 -8.80
CA ARG A 134 -10.51 10.82 -9.06
C ARG A 134 -11.17 12.17 -8.82
N ALA A 135 -10.68 12.93 -7.85
CA ALA A 135 -11.15 14.29 -7.57
C ALA A 135 -10.66 15.32 -8.62
N SER A 136 -9.41 15.24 -9.09
CA SER A 136 -8.85 16.17 -10.08
C SER A 136 -9.29 15.91 -11.52
N SER A 137 -9.73 14.69 -11.87
CA SER A 137 -10.27 14.35 -13.20
C SER A 137 -11.59 15.07 -13.57
N LEU A 138 -12.16 15.87 -12.67
CA LEU A 138 -13.35 16.70 -12.91
C LEU A 138 -13.02 18.11 -13.44
N ILE A 139 -11.75 18.50 -13.47
CA ILE A 139 -11.33 19.86 -13.83
C ILE A 139 -10.01 19.74 -14.57
N LEU A 140 -10.00 19.79 -15.91
CA LEU A 140 -8.91 20.38 -16.72
C LEU A 140 -9.12 20.08 -18.22
N GLU A 141 -9.21 21.15 -19.01
CA GLU A 141 -9.04 21.10 -20.46
C GLU A 141 -7.54 21.14 -20.81
N PRO A 142 -7.10 20.44 -21.87
CA PRO A 142 -5.69 20.36 -22.23
C PRO A 142 -5.19 21.57 -23.03
N SER A 143 -4.05 22.13 -22.61
CA SER A 143 -3.24 23.07 -23.40
C SER A 143 -2.10 22.33 -24.09
N GLN A 144 -1.94 22.54 -25.40
CA GLN A 144 -0.96 21.91 -26.27
C GLN A 144 0.40 22.63 -26.23
N GLU A 145 1.49 21.90 -25.96
CA GLU A 145 2.83 22.23 -26.45
C GLU A 145 3.59 20.94 -26.80
N SER A 146 4.33 21.00 -27.91
CA SER A 146 4.98 19.89 -28.62
C SER A 146 6.48 19.81 -28.34
N CYS A 147 7.03 18.60 -28.18
CA CYS A 147 8.47 18.35 -28.20
C CYS A 147 8.79 17.10 -29.04
N ASP A 148 9.68 17.26 -30.02
CA ASP A 148 10.23 16.23 -30.90
C ASP A 148 11.56 15.68 -30.33
N GLY A 149 11.80 14.37 -30.46
CA GLY A 149 13.09 13.74 -30.16
C GLY A 149 13.08 12.22 -30.35
N ASN A 150 13.51 11.75 -31.53
CA ASN A 150 13.64 10.34 -31.88
C ASN A 150 15.02 9.77 -31.51
N GLU A 151 15.07 8.70 -30.72
CA GLU A 151 16.14 7.70 -30.76
C GLU A 151 15.56 6.28 -30.78
N ALA A 152 15.94 5.51 -31.80
CA ALA A 152 15.47 4.15 -32.05
C ALA A 152 16.49 3.13 -31.54
N LEU A 153 16.16 2.41 -30.45
CA LEU A 153 16.88 1.21 -30.03
C LEU A 153 16.41 -0.02 -30.81
N SER A 154 17.33 -0.70 -31.51
CA SER A 154 17.10 -1.94 -32.25
C SER A 154 16.74 -3.11 -31.33
N THR A 155 15.70 -3.86 -31.68
CA THR A 155 15.30 -5.10 -30.98
C THR A 155 15.42 -6.30 -31.91
N GLU A 156 16.62 -6.86 -32.03
CA GLU A 156 16.84 -8.16 -32.66
C GLU A 156 17.20 -9.20 -31.59
N GLY A 157 16.40 -10.27 -31.48
CA GLY A 157 16.83 -11.53 -30.85
C GLY A 157 16.10 -12.05 -29.61
N LEU A 158 15.13 -11.35 -29.02
CA LEU A 158 14.43 -11.83 -27.81
C LEU A 158 13.09 -12.50 -28.15
N LYS A 159 13.09 -13.84 -28.11
CA LYS A 159 11.93 -14.74 -28.24
C LYS A 159 11.03 -14.80 -26.99
N SER A 160 11.18 -13.89 -26.04
CA SER A 160 10.36 -13.84 -24.84
C SER A 160 9.65 -12.50 -24.76
N ASP A 161 8.37 -12.51 -24.39
CA ASP A 161 7.58 -11.31 -24.05
C ASP A 161 8.18 -10.50 -22.88
N GLU A 162 9.29 -10.97 -22.31
CA GLU A 162 10.05 -10.34 -21.25
C GLU A 162 11.16 -9.43 -21.81
N ARG A 163 11.31 -8.26 -21.18
CA ARG A 163 12.37 -7.29 -21.47
C ARG A 163 12.94 -6.72 -20.17
N HIS A 164 14.21 -6.32 -20.24
CA HIS A 164 14.87 -5.57 -19.18
C HIS A 164 14.88 -4.09 -19.56
N PHE A 165 14.58 -3.23 -18.59
CA PHE A 165 14.54 -1.79 -18.73
C PHE A 165 15.51 -1.17 -17.74
N HIS A 166 16.36 -0.27 -18.21
CA HIS A 166 17.19 0.54 -17.33
C HIS A 166 16.38 1.73 -16.84
N VAL A 167 16.43 1.97 -15.54
CA VAL A 167 15.88 3.17 -14.93
C VAL A 167 16.88 4.29 -15.14
N GLU A 168 16.44 5.39 -15.76
CA GLU A 168 17.27 6.57 -15.99
C GLU A 168 16.77 7.74 -15.13
N GLY A 169 17.69 8.35 -14.39
CA GLY A 169 17.42 9.48 -13.50
C GLY A 169 16.72 9.10 -12.20
N ASP A 170 16.29 10.13 -11.46
CA ASP A 170 15.52 9.94 -10.24
C ASP A 170 14.14 9.37 -10.60
N SER A 171 13.99 8.05 -10.44
CA SER A 171 12.70 7.41 -10.68
C SER A 171 11.65 8.00 -9.73
N MET A 172 10.52 8.40 -10.32
CA MET A 172 9.38 8.94 -9.56
C MET A 172 8.59 7.85 -8.82
N ASN A 173 9.16 6.66 -8.74
CA ASN A 173 8.73 5.52 -7.95
C ASN A 173 9.84 5.19 -6.95
N ASP A 174 9.51 5.23 -5.66
CA ASP A 174 10.41 5.07 -4.52
C ASP A 174 11.09 3.69 -4.45
N LEU A 175 10.57 2.72 -5.21
CA LEU A 175 11.15 1.39 -5.31
C LEU A 175 12.33 1.28 -6.27
N TYR A 176 12.56 2.26 -7.14
CA TYR A 176 13.59 2.18 -8.16
C TYR A 176 14.52 3.39 -8.08
N GLU A 177 15.82 3.15 -8.13
CA GLU A 177 16.87 4.16 -8.18
C GLU A 177 17.43 4.29 -9.61
N ASP A 178 18.15 5.38 -9.89
CA ASP A 178 18.90 5.52 -11.13
C ASP A 178 19.78 4.28 -11.38
N ARG A 179 19.77 3.78 -12.62
CA ARG A 179 20.48 2.58 -13.10
C ARG A 179 19.97 1.23 -12.61
N ASP A 180 18.88 1.19 -11.85
CA ASP A 180 18.22 -0.08 -11.57
C ASP A 180 17.77 -0.76 -12.87
N ILE A 181 17.65 -2.08 -12.83
CA ILE A 181 17.16 -2.87 -13.95
C ILE A 181 15.82 -3.49 -13.56
N VAL A 182 14.80 -3.18 -14.35
CA VAL A 182 13.44 -3.69 -14.16
C VAL A 182 13.15 -4.73 -15.21
N LYS A 183 12.67 -5.90 -14.80
CA LYS A 183 12.20 -6.93 -15.72
C LYS A 183 10.69 -6.82 -15.90
N GLY A 184 10.26 -6.59 -17.13
CA GLY A 184 8.86 -6.45 -17.49
C GLY A 184 8.40 -7.52 -18.48
N LYS A 185 7.15 -7.98 -18.35
CA LYS A 185 6.48 -8.85 -19.31
C LYS A 185 5.43 -8.04 -20.09
N LEU A 186 5.49 -8.08 -21.42
CA LEU A 186 4.56 -7.37 -22.30
C LEU A 186 3.13 -7.84 -22.00
N ILE A 187 2.20 -6.89 -21.92
CA ILE A 187 0.78 -7.17 -21.71
C ILE A 187 -0.06 -6.66 -22.87
N ASP A 188 -1.08 -7.43 -23.26
CA ASP A 188 -2.15 -6.94 -24.13
C ASP A 188 -3.16 -6.16 -23.27
N LEU A 189 -3.39 -4.90 -23.65
CA LEU A 189 -4.38 -4.05 -22.98
C LEU A 189 -5.80 -4.61 -23.05
N LYS A 190 -6.13 -5.42 -24.06
CA LYS A 190 -7.44 -6.07 -24.18
C LYS A 190 -7.67 -7.13 -23.12
N GLU A 191 -6.59 -7.74 -22.62
CA GLU A 191 -6.62 -8.78 -21.58
C GLU A 191 -6.30 -8.21 -20.19
N PHE A 192 -6.23 -6.88 -20.08
CA PHE A 192 -5.81 -6.23 -18.85
C PHE A 192 -6.83 -6.42 -17.73
N ILE A 193 -6.40 -7.12 -16.67
CA ILE A 193 -7.14 -7.20 -15.42
C ILE A 193 -6.49 -6.25 -14.42
N PHE A 194 -7.24 -5.22 -14.02
CA PHE A 194 -6.74 -4.21 -13.10
C PHE A 194 -6.36 -4.82 -11.74
N LYS A 195 -5.11 -4.59 -11.33
CA LYS A 195 -4.60 -4.90 -9.99
C LYS A 195 -3.93 -3.64 -9.43
N PRO A 196 -4.40 -3.12 -8.28
CA PRO A 196 -3.99 -1.80 -7.77
C PRO A 196 -2.52 -1.70 -7.37
N ASP A 197 -1.84 -2.83 -7.17
CA ASP A 197 -0.46 -2.88 -6.67
C ASP A 197 0.58 -3.25 -7.75
N GLN A 198 0.19 -3.22 -9.03
CA GLN A 198 1.09 -3.56 -10.13
C GLN A 198 1.76 -2.33 -10.72
N VAL A 199 3.09 -2.41 -10.87
CA VAL A 199 3.91 -1.40 -11.57
C VAL A 199 4.04 -1.81 -13.02
N PHE A 200 3.98 -0.81 -13.90
CA PHE A 200 4.13 -0.99 -15.34
C PHE A 200 5.26 -0.13 -15.86
N VAL A 201 6.01 -0.68 -16.80
CA VAL A 201 6.85 0.11 -17.70
C VAL A 201 6.01 0.44 -18.93
N ILE A 202 5.89 1.71 -19.26
CA ILE A 202 5.08 2.22 -20.36
C ILE A 202 6.00 2.96 -21.30
N ARG A 203 6.13 2.49 -22.53
CA ARG A 203 6.87 3.21 -23.57
C ARG A 203 5.90 4.13 -24.29
N THR A 204 6.23 5.42 -24.34
CA THR A 204 5.47 6.45 -25.03
C THR A 204 6.22 6.98 -26.25
N ARG A 205 5.53 7.64 -27.19
CA ARG A 205 6.20 8.29 -28.34
C ARG A 205 6.85 9.60 -27.90
N THR A 206 6.21 10.34 -27.00
CA THR A 206 6.63 11.71 -26.64
C THR A 206 7.55 11.81 -25.43
N GLN A 207 7.49 10.88 -24.48
CA GLN A 207 8.17 10.98 -23.16
C GLN A 207 9.15 9.83 -22.89
N GLY A 208 9.33 8.90 -23.82
CA GLY A 208 10.21 7.74 -23.62
C GLY A 208 9.60 6.69 -22.70
N TYR A 209 10.37 6.18 -21.74
CA TYR A 209 9.90 5.14 -20.81
C TYR A 209 9.41 5.75 -19.49
N LEU A 210 8.24 5.29 -19.06
CA LEU A 210 7.62 5.69 -17.80
C LEU A 210 7.45 4.46 -16.91
N ILE A 211 7.80 4.57 -15.62
CA ILE A 211 7.54 3.52 -14.62
C ILE A 211 6.42 4.02 -13.71
N LYS A 212 5.20 3.51 -13.91
CA LYS A 212 3.97 4.04 -13.32
C LYS A 212 3.00 2.94 -12.92
N TYR A 213 2.01 3.30 -12.10
CA TYR A 213 0.82 2.48 -11.86
C TYR A 213 -0.26 2.87 -12.89
N ILE A 214 -0.96 1.88 -13.43
CA ILE A 214 -2.16 2.10 -14.26
C ILE A 214 -3.35 1.88 -13.34
N TYR A 215 -4.12 2.93 -13.04
CA TYR A 215 -5.27 2.81 -12.12
C TYR A 215 -6.63 2.87 -12.80
N LYS A 216 -6.69 3.31 -14.07
CA LYS A 216 -7.89 3.29 -14.91
C LYS A 216 -7.49 3.24 -16.38
N ILE A 217 -8.23 2.47 -17.17
CA ILE A 217 -8.13 2.46 -18.64
C ILE A 217 -9.46 2.98 -19.17
N GLY A 218 -9.41 4.11 -19.90
CA GLY A 218 -10.55 4.69 -20.59
C GLY A 218 -10.69 4.16 -22.02
N GLU A 219 -11.52 4.82 -22.82
CA GLU A 219 -11.69 4.49 -24.25
C GLU A 219 -10.45 4.89 -25.05
N ASP A 220 -10.03 6.16 -24.94
CA ASP A 220 -8.89 6.71 -25.70
C ASP A 220 -7.65 6.98 -24.84
N GLU A 221 -7.77 6.86 -23.52
CA GLU A 221 -6.71 7.25 -22.58
C GLU A 221 -6.41 6.15 -21.55
N ILE A 222 -5.19 6.16 -21.04
CA ILE A 222 -4.74 5.38 -19.89
C ILE A 222 -4.39 6.36 -18.79
N PHE A 223 -4.93 6.14 -17.60
CA PHE A 223 -4.64 7.04 -16.50
C PHE A 223 -3.56 6.46 -15.59
N LEU A 224 -2.53 7.27 -15.38
CA LEU A 224 -1.29 6.86 -14.72
C LEU A 224 -1.10 7.56 -13.38
N ALA A 225 -0.52 6.83 -12.42
CA ALA A 225 -0.11 7.34 -11.13
C ALA A 225 1.36 7.07 -10.82
N SER A 226 1.99 8.01 -10.11
CA SER A 226 3.34 7.87 -9.57
C SER A 226 3.29 7.38 -8.13
N ALA A 227 4.34 6.70 -7.66
CA ALA A 227 4.47 6.43 -6.22
C ALA A 227 4.79 7.72 -5.44
N ASN A 228 5.52 8.64 -6.06
CA ASN A 228 5.81 9.95 -5.48
C ASN A 228 4.56 10.86 -5.50
N PRO A 229 4.03 11.26 -4.33
CA PRO A 229 2.82 12.07 -4.22
C PRO A 229 2.97 13.51 -4.72
N LEU A 230 4.20 13.99 -4.94
CA LEU A 230 4.44 15.32 -5.52
C LEU A 230 4.07 15.38 -7.00
N HIS A 231 3.93 14.24 -7.67
CA HIS A 231 3.56 14.17 -9.07
C HIS A 231 2.09 13.79 -9.19
N PRO A 232 1.23 14.70 -9.67
CA PRO A 232 -0.16 14.38 -9.88
C PRO A 232 -0.28 13.30 -10.95
N THR A 233 -1.41 12.62 -10.92
CA THR A 233 -1.79 11.74 -12.02
C THR A 233 -2.07 12.52 -13.28
N PHE A 234 -1.83 11.85 -14.40
CA PHE A 234 -2.12 12.39 -15.70
C PHE A 234 -2.74 11.31 -16.59
N ALA A 235 -3.53 11.76 -17.56
CA ALA A 235 -4.03 10.92 -18.62
C ALA A 235 -2.96 10.84 -19.71
N LEU A 236 -2.73 9.63 -20.20
CA LEU A 236 -1.85 9.35 -21.33
C LEU A 236 -2.71 8.84 -22.47
N SER A 237 -2.68 9.53 -23.62
CA SER A 237 -3.38 9.06 -24.81
C SER A 237 -2.89 7.66 -25.22
N LYS A 238 -3.81 6.76 -25.55
CA LYS A 238 -3.46 5.43 -26.06
C LYS A 238 -2.68 5.49 -27.36
N ASP A 239 -2.86 6.53 -28.16
CA ASP A 239 -2.11 6.73 -29.41
C ASP A 239 -0.62 7.04 -29.14
N ASP A 240 -0.33 7.62 -27.96
CA ASP A 240 1.04 7.86 -27.51
C ASP A 240 1.69 6.60 -26.93
N VAL A 241 0.91 5.56 -26.59
CA VAL A 241 1.45 4.32 -26.00
C VAL A 241 1.98 3.39 -27.09
N ILE A 242 3.29 3.12 -27.05
CA ILE A 242 3.95 2.15 -27.94
C ILE A 242 3.88 0.74 -27.37
N GLY A 243 3.96 0.60 -26.04
CA GLY A 243 3.89 -0.70 -25.38
C GLY A 243 3.85 -0.58 -23.87
N ILE A 244 3.32 -1.63 -23.22
CA ILE A 244 3.19 -1.69 -21.77
C ILE A 244 3.70 -3.06 -21.30
N TRP A 245 4.54 -3.03 -20.28
CA TRP A 245 5.09 -4.22 -19.65
C TRP A 245 4.73 -4.21 -18.17
N LEU A 246 4.11 -5.29 -17.69
CA LEU A 246 3.94 -5.54 -16.27
C LEU A 246 5.31 -5.86 -15.66
N VAL A 247 5.71 -5.13 -14.63
CA VAL A 247 6.92 -5.45 -13.88
C VAL A 247 6.71 -6.76 -13.12
N ILE A 248 7.51 -7.77 -13.44
CA ILE A 248 7.44 -9.12 -12.85
C ILE A 248 8.54 -9.37 -11.83
N ASP A 249 9.63 -8.60 -11.89
CA ASP A 249 10.70 -8.62 -10.91
C ASP A 249 11.10 -7.18 -10.57
N PRO A 250 10.67 -6.66 -9.41
CA PRO A 250 10.89 -5.26 -9.06
C PRO A 250 12.32 -4.94 -8.59
N HIS A 251 13.23 -5.91 -8.43
CA HIS A 251 14.51 -5.62 -7.79
C HIS A 251 15.70 -6.43 -8.31
N ILE A 252 16.39 -5.88 -9.32
CA ILE A 252 17.83 -6.09 -9.49
C ILE A 252 18.52 -4.77 -9.13
N LYS A 253 18.84 -4.58 -7.84
CA LYS A 253 19.53 -3.37 -7.37
C LYS A 253 20.91 -3.29 -8.00
N TYR A 254 21.25 -2.17 -8.63
CA TYR A 254 22.56 -1.97 -9.28
C TYR A 254 23.76 -2.24 -8.32
N LYS A 255 23.61 -1.94 -7.02
CA LYS A 255 24.64 -2.19 -6.00
C LYS A 255 25.00 -3.66 -5.80
N SER A 256 24.12 -4.60 -6.16
CA SER A 256 24.38 -6.05 -6.04
C SER A 256 25.23 -6.62 -7.18
N LEU A 257 25.45 -5.86 -8.24
CA LEU A 257 26.23 -6.25 -9.43
C LEU A 257 27.67 -5.70 -9.42
N GLN A 258 28.05 -4.91 -8.43
CA GLN A 258 29.44 -4.49 -8.24
C GLN A 258 30.21 -5.66 -7.60
N PRO A 259 31.29 -6.17 -8.22
CA PRO A 259 32.12 -7.19 -7.58
C PRO A 259 32.66 -6.63 -6.27
N THR A 260 32.47 -7.36 -5.17
CA THR A 260 33.13 -7.09 -3.88
C THR A 260 34.63 -7.01 -4.12
N ARG A 261 35.18 -5.80 -3.99
CA ARG A 261 36.63 -5.57 -3.97
C ARG A 261 37.21 -5.97 -2.62
#